data_AF-A0A061NN23-F1
#
_entry.id   AF-A0A061NN23-F1
#
_cell.length_a   1.000
_cell.length_b   1.000
_cell.length_c   1.000
_cell.angle_alpha   90.00
_cell.angle_beta   90.00
_cell.angle_gamma   90.00
#
_symmetry.space_group_name_H-M   'P 1'
#
loop_
_entity.id
_entity.type
_entity.pdbx_description
1 polymer ?
#
loop_
_entity_poly.entity_id
_entity_poly.type
_entity_poly.pdbx_seq_one_letter_code
_entity_poly.pdbx_strand_id
1 'polypeptide(L)'
;MTETKSKKTKQEENVVKMEDKKNVRELSRPVQFEGKEYKTLTVDFEKLTGADLEDAIAEVQAGGHMVMVAETDKTYLGAVVAKAAGVNSDFMRYTAARDYMRLTAEARDFLSF
;
A
#
# COMPACT_ATOMS: atom_id res chain seq x y z
N MET A 1 -18.20 40.69 -14.04
CA MET A 1 -19.21 39.98 -13.24
C MET A 1 -19.77 38.87 -14.12
N THR A 2 -19.54 37.59 -13.93
CA THR A 2 -19.13 36.81 -12.74
C THR A 2 -18.55 35.46 -13.21
N GLU A 3 -17.44 35.06 -12.60
CA GLU A 3 -16.84 33.73 -12.64
C GLU A 3 -17.79 32.65 -12.12
N THR A 4 -17.89 31.49 -12.79
CA THR A 4 -18.29 30.23 -12.13
C THR A 4 -17.88 29.00 -12.95
N LYS A 5 -16.74 28.37 -12.64
CA LYS A 5 -16.60 26.90 -12.72
C LYS A 5 -15.34 26.38 -11.99
N SER A 6 -15.26 26.66 -10.69
CA SER A 6 -14.38 25.90 -9.78
C SER A 6 -15.25 25.31 -8.67
N LYS A 7 -15.80 24.11 -8.92
CA LYS A 7 -16.57 23.32 -7.95
C LYS A 7 -16.83 21.90 -8.49
N LYS A 8 -15.76 21.11 -8.67
CA LYS A 8 -15.89 19.66 -8.90
C LYS A 8 -14.68 18.90 -8.33
N THR A 9 -14.54 18.88 -7.01
CA THR A 9 -13.53 18.02 -6.33
C THR A 9 -13.93 17.64 -4.89
N LYS A 10 -15.22 17.56 -4.55
CA LYS A 10 -15.64 17.28 -3.15
C LYS A 10 -16.70 16.18 -2.97
N GLN A 11 -16.97 15.37 -3.99
CA GLN A 11 -18.06 14.38 -3.93
C GLN A 11 -17.63 12.91 -4.02
N GLU A 12 -16.35 12.58 -4.22
CA GLU A 12 -15.89 11.18 -4.24
C GLU A 12 -15.43 10.65 -2.86
N GLU A 13 -15.24 11.51 -1.86
CA GLU A 13 -14.70 11.13 -0.54
C GLU A 13 -15.72 10.48 0.43
N ASN A 14 -17.00 10.34 0.07
CA ASN A 14 -18.05 10.04 1.06
C ASN A 14 -18.78 8.70 0.91
N VAL A 15 -18.20 7.71 0.21
CA VAL A 15 -18.78 6.35 0.12
C VAL A 15 -18.01 5.30 0.94
N VAL A 16 -16.75 5.55 1.34
CA VAL A 16 -15.91 4.55 2.03
C VAL A 16 -15.93 4.73 3.55
N LYS A 17 -17.12 4.66 4.15
CA LYS A 17 -17.25 4.64 5.61
C LYS A 17 -18.27 3.58 5.97
N MET A 18 -17.81 2.40 6.42
CA MET A 18 -18.25 1.82 7.70
C MET A 18 -17.68 0.42 8.03
N GLU A 19 -16.87 -0.22 7.18
CA GLU A 19 -16.23 -1.52 7.50
C GLU A 19 -14.69 -1.43 7.67
N ASP A 20 -14.12 -0.25 7.43
CA ASP A 20 -12.70 -0.07 7.07
C ASP A 20 -11.70 0.03 8.23
N LYS A 21 -12.14 0.08 9.50
CA LYS A 21 -11.23 0.41 10.62
C LYS A 21 -10.20 -0.70 10.92
N LYS A 22 -10.49 -1.96 10.55
CA LYS A 22 -9.56 -3.09 10.73
C LYS A 22 -8.38 -3.03 9.76
N ASN A 23 -8.54 -2.40 8.60
CA ASN A 23 -7.55 -2.41 7.52
C ASN A 23 -6.70 -1.12 7.50
N VAL A 24 -7.11 -0.09 8.24
CA VAL A 24 -6.35 1.16 8.35
C VAL A 24 -5.17 0.99 9.31
N ARG A 25 -4.00 1.45 8.89
CA ARG A 25 -2.77 1.51 9.67
C ARG A 25 -2.35 2.97 9.81
N GLU A 26 -2.22 3.46 11.03
CA GLU A 26 -1.58 4.75 11.26
C GLU A 26 -0.08 4.62 10.99
N LEU A 27 0.48 5.61 10.29
CA LEU A 27 1.91 5.70 10.03
C LEU A 27 2.55 6.51 11.15
N SER A 28 3.69 6.04 11.66
CA SER A 28 4.41 6.70 12.78
C SER A 28 4.87 8.12 12.44
N ARG A 29 5.05 8.42 11.15
CA ARG A 29 5.26 9.76 10.61
C ARG A 29 4.54 9.89 9.26
N PRO A 30 4.11 11.09 8.86
CA PRO A 30 3.55 11.31 7.54
C PRO A 30 4.54 10.92 6.43
N VAL A 31 4.05 10.25 5.40
CA VAL A 31 4.82 9.89 4.21
C VAL A 31 4.41 10.81 3.06
N GLN A 32 5.38 11.47 2.44
CA GLN A 32 5.16 12.26 1.22
C GLN A 32 5.48 11.38 0.01
N PHE A 33 4.48 11.12 -0.82
CA PHE A 33 4.62 10.26 -2.00
C PHE A 33 3.71 10.75 -3.12
N GLU A 34 4.23 10.88 -4.34
CA GLU A 34 3.50 11.37 -5.53
C GLU A 34 2.73 12.69 -5.29
N GLY A 35 3.31 13.60 -4.49
CA GLY A 35 2.71 14.90 -4.16
C GLY A 35 1.54 14.83 -3.17
N LYS A 36 1.31 13.69 -2.52
CA LYS A 36 0.30 13.48 -1.48
C LYS A 36 0.96 13.14 -0.15
N GLU A 37 0.35 13.64 0.93
CA GLU A 37 0.74 13.30 2.30
C GLU A 37 -0.16 12.17 2.83
N TYR A 38 0.48 11.09 3.29
CA TYR A 38 -0.18 9.93 3.89
C TYR A 38 0.10 9.89 5.39
N LYS A 39 -0.94 9.99 6.21
CA LYS A 39 -0.88 9.75 7.66
C LYS A 39 -1.34 8.34 8.04
N THR A 40 -2.15 7.76 7.17
CA THR A 40 -2.68 6.42 7.31
C THR A 40 -2.53 5.68 5.99
N LEU A 41 -2.46 4.35 6.07
CA LEU A 41 -2.44 3.45 4.93
C LEU A 41 -3.54 2.41 5.15
N THR A 42 -4.48 2.28 4.23
CA THR A 42 -5.44 1.17 4.24
C THR A 42 -4.80 -0.01 3.54
N VAL A 43 -4.67 -1.14 4.22
CA VAL A 43 -4.08 -2.38 3.68
C VAL A 43 -5.13 -3.47 3.76
N ASP A 44 -5.58 -3.94 2.61
CA ASP A 44 -6.56 -5.01 2.50
C ASP A 44 -5.93 -6.19 1.76
N PHE A 45 -5.57 -7.24 2.51
CA PHE A 45 -4.95 -8.44 1.94
C PHE A 45 -5.99 -9.40 1.34
N GLU A 46 -7.24 -9.36 1.84
CA GLU A 46 -8.30 -10.29 1.41
C GLU A 46 -8.76 -10.04 -0.03
N LYS A 47 -8.55 -8.82 -0.54
CA LYS A 47 -8.83 -8.49 -1.96
C LYS A 47 -7.74 -8.98 -2.93
N LEU A 48 -6.60 -9.45 -2.44
CA LEU A 48 -5.51 -9.88 -3.30
C LEU A 48 -5.88 -11.20 -3.99
N THR A 49 -5.48 -11.30 -5.25
CA THR A 49 -5.57 -12.53 -6.05
C THR A 49 -4.19 -13.12 -6.27
N GLY A 50 -4.12 -14.36 -6.76
CA GLY A 50 -2.84 -14.97 -7.15
C GLY A 50 -2.08 -14.13 -8.18
N ALA A 51 -2.79 -13.49 -9.11
CA ALA A 51 -2.19 -12.60 -10.11
C ALA A 51 -1.50 -11.39 -9.47
N ASP A 52 -2.06 -10.84 -8.38
CA ASP A 52 -1.42 -9.75 -7.65
C ASP A 52 -0.08 -10.19 -7.03
N LEU A 53 0.00 -11.43 -6.54
CA LEU A 53 1.24 -11.98 -5.99
C LEU A 53 2.28 -12.25 -7.08
N GLU A 54 1.86 -12.82 -8.22
CA GLU A 54 2.74 -13.03 -9.38
C GLU A 54 3.27 -11.70 -9.93
N ASP A 55 2.41 -10.70 -10.06
CA ASP A 55 2.81 -9.36 -10.49
C ASP A 55 3.79 -8.72 -9.50
N ALA A 56 3.64 -8.96 -8.20
CA ALA A 56 4.56 -8.43 -7.19
C ALA A 56 5.95 -9.07 -7.33
N ILE A 57 6.02 -10.36 -7.64
CA ILE A 57 7.30 -11.03 -7.95
C ILE A 57 7.91 -10.43 -9.22
N ALA A 58 7.10 -10.30 -10.28
CA ALA A 58 7.56 -9.77 -11.57
C ALA A 58 8.10 -8.35 -11.45
N GLU A 59 7.42 -7.49 -10.69
CA GLU A 59 7.85 -6.11 -10.42
C GLU A 59 9.19 -6.06 -9.69
N VAL A 60 9.34 -6.86 -8.64
CA VAL A 60 10.58 -6.93 -7.85
C VAL A 60 11.74 -7.45 -8.69
N GLN A 61 11.51 -8.46 -9.53
CA GLN A 61 12.50 -9.02 -10.45
C GLN A 61 12.87 -8.05 -11.58
N ALA A 62 11.90 -7.30 -12.12
CA ALA A 62 12.16 -6.24 -13.08
C ALA A 62 13.04 -5.12 -12.48
N GLY A 63 12.95 -4.90 -11.16
CA GLY A 63 13.85 -4.04 -10.40
C GLY A 63 15.25 -4.61 -10.15
N GLY A 64 15.57 -5.81 -10.66
CA GLY A 64 16.86 -6.48 -10.50
C GLY A 64 17.02 -7.27 -9.20
N HIS A 65 15.95 -7.49 -8.44
CA HIS A 65 15.97 -8.25 -7.18
C HIS A 65 15.34 -9.63 -7.38
N MET A 66 16.12 -10.69 -7.17
CA MET A 66 15.63 -12.06 -7.28
C MET A 66 14.98 -12.52 -5.96
N VAL A 67 13.69 -12.85 -6.01
CA VAL A 67 12.93 -13.37 -4.86
C VAL A 67 13.23 -14.86 -4.69
N MET A 68 13.89 -15.24 -3.59
CA MET A 68 14.25 -16.64 -3.30
C MET A 68 13.23 -17.34 -2.40
N VAL A 69 12.82 -16.67 -1.31
CA VAL A 69 11.86 -17.20 -0.34
C VAL A 69 10.85 -16.11 -0.02
N ALA A 70 9.69 -16.19 -0.66
CA ALA A 70 8.62 -15.18 -0.63
C ALA A 70 8.30 -14.68 0.80
N GLU A 71 8.13 -15.59 1.76
CA GLU A 71 7.76 -15.26 3.15
C GLU A 71 8.83 -14.45 3.91
N THR A 72 10.07 -14.41 3.45
CA THR A 72 11.16 -13.70 4.13
C THR A 72 11.75 -12.55 3.33
N ASP A 73 11.41 -12.47 2.04
CA ASP A 73 11.91 -11.44 1.15
C ASP A 73 11.21 -10.11 1.40
N LYS A 74 11.89 -9.18 2.06
CA LYS A 74 11.30 -7.90 2.45
C LYS A 74 10.91 -7.03 1.27
N THR A 75 11.61 -7.12 0.15
CA THR A 75 11.28 -6.34 -1.05
C THR A 75 9.96 -6.84 -1.65
N TYR A 76 9.81 -8.16 -1.76
CA TYR A 76 8.56 -8.78 -2.18
C TYR A 76 7.41 -8.51 -1.21
N LEU A 77 7.61 -8.71 0.09
CA LEU A 77 6.58 -8.41 1.11
C LEU A 77 6.15 -6.94 1.05
N GLY A 78 7.07 -6.02 0.77
CA GLY A 78 6.74 -4.61 0.53
C GLY A 78 5.83 -4.41 -0.68
N ALA A 79 6.13 -5.06 -1.81
CA ALA A 79 5.29 -5.02 -3.00
C ALA A 79 3.89 -5.58 -2.73
N VAL A 80 3.77 -6.67 -1.96
CA VAL A 80 2.47 -7.24 -1.55
C VAL A 80 1.67 -6.24 -0.72
N VAL A 81 2.28 -5.57 0.26
CA VAL A 81 1.62 -4.50 1.04
C VAL A 81 1.12 -3.38 0.12
N ALA A 82 1.94 -2.94 -0.84
CA ALA A 82 1.59 -1.86 -1.74
C ALA A 82 0.38 -2.21 -2.61
N LYS A 83 0.33 -3.43 -3.15
CA LYS A 83 -0.85 -3.95 -3.88
C LYS A 83 -2.08 -4.04 -2.98
N ALA A 84 -1.93 -4.57 -1.77
CA ALA A 84 -3.00 -4.61 -0.77
C ALA A 84 -3.48 -3.20 -0.40
N ALA A 85 -2.62 -2.19 -0.48
CA ALA A 85 -2.97 -0.80 -0.23
C ALA A 85 -3.42 -0.02 -1.47
N GLY A 86 -3.31 -0.59 -2.67
CA GLY A 86 -3.60 0.12 -3.92
C GLY A 86 -2.67 1.31 -4.17
N VAL A 87 -1.42 1.24 -3.72
CA VAL A 87 -0.38 2.25 -3.94
C VAL A 87 0.76 1.66 -4.76
N ASN A 88 1.59 2.51 -5.35
CA ASN A 88 2.81 2.08 -6.04
C ASN A 88 3.78 1.40 -5.04
N SER A 89 4.48 0.34 -5.46
CA SER A 89 5.42 -0.40 -4.61
C SER A 89 6.54 0.47 -4.02
N ASP A 90 6.97 1.50 -4.74
CA ASP A 90 7.97 2.46 -4.28
C ASP A 90 7.52 3.22 -3.03
N PHE A 91 6.21 3.33 -2.76
CA PHE A 91 5.67 3.94 -1.53
C PHE A 91 6.35 3.40 -0.28
N MET A 92 6.58 2.08 -0.24
CA MET A 92 7.15 1.40 0.92
C MET A 92 8.55 1.90 1.26
N ARG A 93 9.32 2.39 0.27
CA ARG A 93 10.68 2.95 0.47
C ARG A 93 10.68 4.26 1.25
N TYR A 94 9.57 4.98 1.27
CA TYR A 94 9.44 6.28 1.95
C TYR A 94 8.88 6.16 3.38
N THR A 95 8.38 4.97 3.75
CA THR A 95 7.86 4.72 5.10
C THR A 95 8.96 4.80 6.16
N ALA A 96 8.60 5.02 7.43
CA ALA A 96 9.56 4.86 8.51
C ALA A 96 9.98 3.40 8.63
N ALA A 97 11.25 3.12 8.99
CA ALA A 97 11.74 1.75 9.15
C ALA A 97 10.87 0.90 10.08
N ARG A 98 10.31 1.49 11.15
CA ARG A 98 9.38 0.83 12.07
C ARG A 98 8.07 0.42 11.37
N ASP A 99 7.50 1.30 10.55
CA ASP A 99 6.27 1.01 9.80
C ASP A 99 6.54 -0.02 8.71
N TYR A 100 7.65 0.11 7.98
CA TYR A 100 8.07 -0.87 6.98
C TYR A 100 8.18 -2.28 7.58
N MET A 101 8.85 -2.41 8.73
CA MET A 101 8.99 -3.69 9.42
C MET A 101 7.65 -4.26 9.88
N ARG A 102 6.76 -3.43 10.42
CA ARG A 102 5.43 -3.85 10.85
C ARG A 102 4.57 -4.30 9.66
N LEU A 103 4.47 -3.47 8.62
CA LEU A 103 3.68 -3.75 7.43
C LEU A 103 4.15 -5.02 6.70
N THR A 104 5.47 -5.20 6.55
CA THR A 104 6.01 -6.42 5.92
C THR A 104 5.88 -7.65 6.81
N ALA A 105 5.82 -7.51 8.14
CA ALA A 105 5.49 -8.63 9.02
C ALA A 105 4.03 -9.04 8.85
N GLU A 106 3.10 -8.08 8.74
CA GLU A 106 1.69 -8.38 8.45
C GLU A 106 1.51 -9.10 7.11
N ALA A 107 2.21 -8.68 6.06
CA ALA A 107 2.19 -9.36 4.76
C ALA A 107 2.77 -10.78 4.84
N ARG A 108 3.85 -10.99 5.62
CA ARG A 108 4.39 -12.33 5.82
C ARG A 108 3.36 -13.21 6.52
N ASP A 109 2.78 -12.71 7.61
CA ASP A 109 1.82 -13.47 8.39
C ASP A 109 0.61 -13.84 7.51
N PHE A 110 0.16 -12.94 6.63
CA PHE A 110 -0.86 -13.24 5.61
C PHE A 110 -0.48 -14.41 4.68
N LEU A 111 0.77 -14.48 4.21
CA LEU A 111 1.21 -15.56 3.30
C LEU A 111 1.35 -16.92 3.98
N SER A 112 1.31 -16.98 5.31
CA SER A 112 1.45 -18.22 6.09
C SER A 112 0.10 -18.89 6.43
N PHE A 113 -1.04 -18.37 5.94
CA PHE A 113 -2.40 -18.91 6.15
C PHE A 113 -3.04 -19.36 4.84
#